data_AF-A0A8T4C9V3-F1
#
_entry.id   AF-A0A8T4C9V3-F1
#
_cell.length_a   1.000
_cell.length_b   1.000
_cell.length_c   1.000
_cell.angle_alpha   90.00
_cell.angle_beta   90.00
_cell.angle_gamma   90.00
#
_symmetry.space_group_name_H-M   'P 1'
#
loop_
_entity.id
_entity.type
_entity.pdbx_description
1 polymer ?
#
loop_
_entity_poly.entity_id
_entity_poly.type
_entity_poly.pdbx_seq_one_letter_code
_entity_poly.pdbx_strand_id
1 'polypeptide(L)'
;MPECPVCGSPLAGVACPQCSASARIQETLLEVGRVQARGINVNGAVVMVRRARELLEERDHEGVEDFLSGALDQAREAERLQGPIRKILDRAAEAKRRLERSGRDTHRLQQALGRAERFLQAGDLEGARLLAKRIPAFLRELQGPAAVPGGSMPRYLSSCPRCSKLVMKAWNTCPHCLVPLPPIAPIS
;
A
#
# COMPACT_ATOMS: atom_id res chain seq x y z
N MET A 1 20.54 24.91 45.29
CA MET A 1 20.70 23.90 44.23
C MET A 1 21.24 24.61 43.01
N PRO A 2 22.16 24.03 42.22
CA PRO A 2 22.65 24.70 41.03
C PRO A 2 21.49 24.85 40.01
N GLU A 3 21.32 26.06 39.49
CA GLU A 3 20.28 26.41 38.51
C GLU A 3 20.88 26.44 37.11
N CYS A 4 20.05 26.15 36.11
CA CYS A 4 20.48 26.18 34.72
C CYS A 4 20.72 27.64 34.27
N PRO A 5 21.90 27.96 33.69
CA PRO A 5 22.19 29.32 33.23
C PRO A 5 21.36 29.76 32.02
N VAL A 6 20.67 28.82 31.35
CA VAL A 6 19.86 29.09 30.15
C VAL A 6 18.40 29.36 30.50
N CYS A 7 17.81 28.58 31.40
CA CYS A 7 16.37 28.64 31.68
C CYS A 7 16.01 28.83 33.16
N GLY A 8 16.99 28.90 34.06
CA GLY A 8 16.77 29.07 35.52
C GLY A 8 16.18 27.84 36.23
N SER A 9 15.96 26.72 35.54
CA SER A 9 15.43 25.49 36.16
C SER A 9 16.49 24.78 37.01
N PRO A 10 16.09 24.08 38.10
CA PRO A 10 17.03 23.30 38.91
C PRO A 10 17.72 22.23 38.06
N LEU A 11 19.04 22.09 38.21
CA LEU A 11 19.83 21.09 37.50
C LEU A 11 19.68 19.72 38.16
N ALA A 12 19.41 18.70 37.34
CA ALA A 12 19.46 17.29 37.72
C ALA A 12 20.78 16.69 37.19
N GLY A 13 21.89 16.98 37.88
CA GLY A 13 23.23 16.56 37.44
C GLY A 13 23.89 17.55 36.48
N VAL A 14 24.45 17.06 35.38
CA VAL A 14 25.27 17.85 34.43
C VAL A 14 24.41 18.54 33.35
N ALA A 15 23.21 18.04 33.10
CA ALA A 15 22.31 18.57 32.07
C ALA A 15 21.02 19.12 32.69
N CYS A 16 20.46 20.17 32.08
CA CYS A 16 19.17 20.72 32.47
C CYS A 16 18.05 19.92 31.80
N PRO A 17 17.18 19.23 32.54
CA PRO A 17 16.10 18.43 31.94
C PRO A 17 15.13 19.28 31.11
N GLN A 18 14.87 20.52 31.53
CA GLN A 18 14.04 21.46 30.77
C GLN A 18 14.64 21.80 29.40
N CYS A 19 15.93 22.12 29.36
CA CYS A 19 16.61 22.50 28.11
C CYS A 19 16.76 21.29 27.18
N SER A 20 17.10 20.12 27.74
CA SER A 20 17.20 18.88 26.97
C SER A 20 15.87 18.50 26.35
N ALA A 21 14.78 18.51 27.11
CA ALA A 21 13.44 18.23 26.62
C ALA A 21 12.99 19.26 25.56
N SER A 22 13.27 20.56 25.78
CA SER A 22 12.98 21.62 24.80
C SER A 22 13.71 21.38 23.46
N ALA A 23 14.99 21.03 23.52
CA ALA A 23 15.78 20.71 22.33
C ALA A 23 15.21 19.47 21.61
N ARG A 24 14.81 18.44 22.37
CA ARG A 24 14.21 17.23 21.82
C ARG A 24 12.87 17.49 21.13
N ILE A 25 12.02 18.34 21.70
CA ILE A 25 10.77 18.78 21.06
C ILE A 25 11.07 19.46 19.72
N GLN A 26 12.07 20.35 19.65
CA GLN A 26 12.44 21.02 18.40
C GLN A 26 12.93 20.04 17.34
N GLU A 27 13.80 19.10 17.72
CA GLU A 27 14.29 18.05 16.82
C GLU A 27 13.14 17.20 16.26
N THR A 28 12.22 16.76 17.13
CA THR A 28 11.04 15.99 16.73
C THR A 28 10.12 16.79 15.80
N LEU A 29 9.94 18.10 16.04
CA LEU A 29 9.16 18.95 15.13
C LEU A 29 9.78 19.05 13.75
N LEU A 30 11.09 19.17 13.66
CA LEU A 30 11.80 19.20 12.37
C LEU A 30 11.59 17.89 11.61
N GLU A 31 11.68 16.76 12.31
CA GLU A 31 11.49 15.44 11.73
C GLU A 31 10.04 15.19 11.27
N VAL A 32 9.06 15.49 12.13
CA VAL A 32 7.64 15.40 11.78
C VAL A 32 7.31 16.35 10.62
N GLY A 33 7.86 17.56 10.64
CA GLY A 33 7.73 18.54 9.56
C GLY A 33 8.33 18.06 8.22
N ARG A 34 9.49 17.38 8.26
CA ARG A 34 10.12 16.75 7.09
C ARG A 34 9.21 15.70 6.46
N VAL A 35 8.55 14.87 7.27
CA VAL A 35 7.60 13.86 6.81
C VAL A 35 6.34 14.53 6.25
N GLN A 36 5.82 15.55 6.94
CA GLN A 36 4.65 16.33 6.49
C GLN A 36 4.89 17.02 5.14
N ALA A 37 6.08 17.58 4.92
CA ALA A 37 6.45 18.25 3.68
C ALA A 37 6.41 17.32 2.45
N ARG A 38 6.45 16.00 2.66
CA ARG A 38 6.27 14.99 1.61
C ARG A 38 4.80 14.66 1.31
N GLY A 39 3.86 15.41 1.91
CA GLY A 39 2.42 15.19 1.77
C GLY A 39 1.90 13.98 2.56
N ILE A 40 2.66 13.54 3.58
CA ILE A 40 2.26 12.44 4.46
C ILE A 40 1.43 13.00 5.61
N ASN A 41 0.31 12.35 5.90
CA ASN A 41 -0.51 12.76 7.04
C ASN A 41 0.16 12.32 8.34
N VAL A 42 0.61 13.31 9.12
CA VAL A 42 1.26 13.13 10.43
C VAL A 42 0.50 13.87 11.54
N ASN A 43 -0.78 14.14 11.37
CA ASN A 43 -1.58 14.91 12.33
C ASN A 43 -1.53 14.32 13.75
N GLY A 44 -1.54 12.98 13.87
CA GLY A 44 -1.41 12.34 15.19
C GLY A 44 -0.05 12.61 15.84
N ALA A 45 1.05 12.57 15.07
CA ALA A 45 2.38 12.91 15.58
C ALA A 45 2.45 14.39 16.01
N VAL A 46 1.84 15.31 15.25
CA VAL A 46 1.76 16.73 15.62
C VAL A 46 1.00 16.94 16.94
N VAL A 47 -0.10 16.22 17.14
CA VAL A 47 -0.87 16.26 18.41
C VAL A 47 -0.01 15.75 19.58
N MET A 48 0.74 14.66 19.39
CA MET A 48 1.64 14.14 20.42
C MET A 48 2.74 15.14 20.77
N VAL A 49 3.36 15.80 19.79
CA VAL A 49 4.38 16.83 20.05
C VAL A 49 3.79 18.06 20.77
N ARG A 50 2.55 18.44 20.45
CA ARG A 50 1.85 19.49 21.19
C ARG A 50 1.62 19.07 22.65
N ARG A 51 1.20 17.83 22.89
CA ARG A 51 1.04 17.31 24.27
C ARG A 51 2.36 17.27 25.03
N ALA A 52 3.46 16.89 24.38
CA ALA A 52 4.79 16.95 24.96
C ALA A 52 5.19 18.38 25.38
N ARG A 53 4.80 19.41 24.62
CA ARG A 53 5.03 20.81 25.03
C ARG A 53 4.25 21.20 26.29
N GLU A 54 3.00 20.78 26.40
CA GLU A 54 2.17 21.02 27.58
C GLU A 54 2.79 20.33 28.83
N LEU A 55 3.22 19.08 28.70
CA LEU A 55 3.88 18.35 29.79
C LEU A 55 5.22 18.99 30.22
N LEU A 56 5.94 19.60 29.27
CA LEU A 56 7.16 20.34 29.58
C LEU A 56 6.89 21.60 30.43
N GLU A 57 5.74 22.25 30.26
CA GLU A 57 5.30 23.36 31.11
C GLU A 57 4.91 22.87 32.51
N GLU A 58 4.30 21.68 32.59
CA GLU A 58 3.97 20.98 33.83
C GLU A 58 5.21 20.39 34.54
N ARG A 59 6.40 20.46 33.92
CA ARG A 59 7.68 19.87 34.37
C ARG A 59 7.66 18.33 34.47
N ASP A 60 6.77 17.67 33.73
CA ASP A 60 6.76 16.23 33.58
C ASP A 60 7.69 15.82 32.43
N HIS A 61 8.96 15.58 32.76
CA HIS A 61 9.98 15.24 31.77
C HIS A 61 9.90 13.80 31.25
N GLU A 62 9.36 12.88 32.05
CA GLU A 62 9.20 11.48 31.65
C GLU A 62 8.08 11.34 30.61
N GLY A 63 6.92 11.97 30.88
CA GLY A 63 5.83 12.03 29.93
C GLY A 63 6.22 12.70 28.60
N VAL A 64 7.08 13.72 28.63
CA VAL A 64 7.58 14.36 27.40
C VAL A 64 8.25 13.34 26.47
N GLU A 65 9.18 12.53 26.98
CA GLU A 65 9.94 11.59 26.15
C GLU A 65 9.05 10.48 25.57
N ASP A 66 8.05 10.01 26.33
CA ASP A 66 7.08 9.02 25.86
C ASP A 66 6.27 9.55 24.66
N PHE A 67 5.74 10.78 24.78
CA PHE A 67 4.98 11.40 23.70
C PHE A 67 5.85 11.72 22.48
N LEU A 68 7.10 12.15 22.67
CA LEU A 68 8.02 12.41 21.56
C LEU A 68 8.42 11.12 20.83
N SER A 69 8.69 10.04 21.58
CA SER A 69 8.98 8.73 21.00
C SER A 69 7.80 8.21 20.19
N GLY A 70 6.57 8.30 20.75
CA GLY A 70 5.35 7.95 20.04
C GLY A 70 5.12 8.78 18.77
N ALA A 71 5.42 10.08 18.81
CA ALA A 71 5.29 10.96 17.65
C ALA A 71 6.25 10.55 16.51
N LEU A 72 7.50 10.24 16.85
CA LEU A 72 8.51 9.79 15.90
C LEU A 72 8.15 8.43 15.29
N ASP A 73 7.71 7.48 16.10
CA ASP A 73 7.29 6.17 15.62
C ASP A 73 6.08 6.27 14.68
N GLN A 74 5.11 7.12 15.02
CA GLN A 74 3.97 7.38 14.14
C GLN A 74 4.40 8.02 12.81
N ALA A 75 5.30 9.01 12.84
CA ALA A 75 5.79 9.67 11.63
C ALA A 75 6.58 8.70 10.73
N ARG A 76 7.44 7.87 11.32
CA ARG A 76 8.21 6.84 10.60
C ARG A 76 7.31 5.76 10.01
N GLU A 77 6.30 5.32 10.74
CA GLU A 77 5.35 4.33 10.23
C GLU A 77 4.52 4.91 9.08
N ALA A 78 4.13 6.19 9.17
CA ALA A 78 3.48 6.90 8.09
C ALA A 78 4.34 6.98 6.83
N GLU A 79 5.61 7.33 6.98
CA GLU A 79 6.58 7.34 5.89
C GLU A 79 6.74 5.95 5.25
N ARG A 80 6.82 4.90 6.08
CA ARG A 80 6.99 3.51 5.64
C ARG A 80 5.79 2.99 4.87
N LEU A 81 4.57 3.26 5.34
CA LEU A 81 3.35 2.66 4.79
C LEU A 81 2.72 3.48 3.66
N GLN A 82 2.74 4.82 3.74
CA GLN A 82 1.97 5.65 2.81
C GLN A 82 2.48 5.52 1.37
N GLY A 83 3.78 5.43 1.15
CA GLY A 83 4.37 5.26 -0.19
C GLY A 83 3.89 4.00 -0.91
N PRO A 84 4.05 2.80 -0.32
CA PRO A 84 3.52 1.55 -0.87
C PRO A 84 2.00 1.56 -1.12
N ILE A 85 1.23 2.10 -0.17
CA ILE A 85 -0.24 2.18 -0.31
C ILE A 85 -0.59 3.07 -1.51
N ARG A 86 0.00 4.27 -1.61
CA ARG A 86 -0.26 5.21 -2.71
C ARG A 86 0.05 4.57 -4.07
N LYS A 87 1.18 3.89 -4.19
CA LYS A 87 1.56 3.16 -5.41
C LYS A 87 0.53 2.10 -5.82
N ILE A 88 -0.08 1.40 -4.86
CA ILE A 88 -1.14 0.43 -5.15
C ILE A 88 -2.41 1.14 -5.63
N LEU A 89 -2.81 2.21 -4.94
CA LEU A 89 -3.99 2.99 -5.30
C LEU A 89 -3.85 3.63 -6.69
N ASP A 90 -2.69 4.20 -7.01
CA ASP A 90 -2.44 4.82 -8.32
C ASP A 90 -2.53 3.81 -9.47
N ARG A 91 -1.90 2.64 -9.29
CA ARG A 91 -1.98 1.52 -10.26
C ARG A 91 -3.41 1.03 -10.44
N ALA A 92 -4.16 0.94 -9.36
CA ALA A 92 -5.54 0.49 -9.40
C ALA A 92 -6.48 1.53 -10.01
N ALA A 93 -6.25 2.82 -9.76
CA ALA A 93 -6.95 3.91 -10.43
C ALA A 93 -6.67 3.92 -11.93
N GLU A 94 -5.43 3.65 -12.35
CA GLU A 94 -5.10 3.49 -13.77
C GLU A 94 -5.79 2.28 -14.39
N ALA A 95 -5.76 1.12 -13.72
CA ALA A 95 -6.43 -0.09 -14.17
C ALA A 95 -7.96 0.11 -14.28
N LYS A 96 -8.58 0.80 -13.31
CA LYS A 96 -9.99 1.22 -13.37
C LYS A 96 -10.27 2.01 -14.66
N ARG A 97 -9.49 3.06 -14.95
CA ARG A 97 -9.65 3.88 -16.16
C ARG A 97 -9.52 3.06 -17.45
N ARG A 98 -8.74 1.98 -17.46
CA ARG A 98 -8.64 1.06 -18.61
C ARG A 98 -9.91 0.20 -18.73
N LEU A 99 -10.38 -0.37 -17.61
CA LEU A 99 -11.59 -1.19 -17.55
C LEU A 99 -12.86 -0.42 -17.94
N GLU A 100 -12.98 0.84 -17.50
CA GLU A 100 -14.11 1.72 -17.87
C GLU A 100 -14.15 2.00 -19.37
N ARG A 101 -12.98 2.21 -20.01
CA ARG A 101 -12.87 2.35 -21.47
C ARG A 101 -13.27 1.07 -22.21
N SER A 102 -13.13 -0.09 -21.58
CA SER A 102 -13.57 -1.38 -22.12
C SER A 102 -15.04 -1.71 -21.78
N GLY A 103 -15.79 -0.77 -21.19
CA GLY A 103 -17.20 -0.96 -20.84
C GLY A 103 -17.46 -1.89 -19.65
N ARG A 104 -16.46 -2.15 -18.81
CA ARG A 104 -16.63 -2.98 -17.59
C ARG A 104 -17.22 -2.13 -16.46
N ASP A 105 -18.11 -2.72 -15.67
CA ASP A 105 -18.60 -2.09 -14.44
C ASP A 105 -17.48 -2.09 -13.38
N THR A 106 -17.00 -0.90 -13.03
CA THR A 106 -15.95 -0.69 -12.03
C THR A 106 -16.45 -0.07 -10.74
N HIS A 107 -17.76 0.02 -10.52
CA HIS A 107 -18.34 0.74 -9.39
C HIS A 107 -17.81 0.24 -8.02
N ARG A 108 -17.69 -1.08 -7.83
CA ARG A 108 -17.11 -1.65 -6.60
C ARG A 108 -15.65 -1.25 -6.37
N LEU A 109 -14.85 -1.23 -7.45
CA LEU A 109 -13.46 -0.80 -7.40
C LEU A 109 -13.36 0.71 -7.09
N GLN A 110 -14.24 1.52 -7.67
CA GLN A 110 -14.32 2.95 -7.38
C GLN A 110 -14.60 3.22 -5.90
N GLN A 111 -15.58 2.52 -5.32
CA GLN A 111 -15.91 2.66 -3.91
C GLN A 111 -14.74 2.25 -3.00
N ALA A 112 -14.05 1.16 -3.34
CA ALA A 112 -12.88 0.70 -2.59
C ALA A 112 -11.74 1.72 -2.64
N LEU A 113 -11.45 2.28 -3.82
CA LEU A 113 -10.43 3.33 -4.00
C LEU A 113 -10.78 4.58 -3.19
N GLY A 114 -12.01 5.11 -3.33
CA GLY A 114 -12.43 6.30 -2.61
C GLY A 114 -12.47 6.09 -1.08
N ARG A 115 -12.72 4.87 -0.60
CA ARG A 115 -12.61 4.55 0.83
C ARG A 115 -11.16 4.51 1.30
N ALA A 116 -10.26 3.93 0.50
CA ALA A 116 -8.83 3.90 0.82
C ALA A 116 -8.21 5.31 0.83
N GLU A 117 -8.62 6.18 -0.09
CA GLU A 117 -8.20 7.59 -0.11
C GLU A 117 -8.66 8.34 1.14
N ARG A 118 -9.91 8.13 1.57
CA ARG A 118 -10.42 8.72 2.82
C ARG A 118 -9.64 8.25 4.05
N PHE A 119 -9.27 6.98 4.11
CA PHE A 119 -8.42 6.47 5.21
C PHE A 119 -7.03 7.12 5.20
N LEU A 120 -6.40 7.27 4.03
CA LEU A 120 -5.13 8.01 3.93
C LEU A 120 -5.28 9.48 4.36
N GLN A 121 -6.37 10.14 3.97
CA GLN A 121 -6.65 11.53 4.37
C GLN A 121 -6.91 11.64 5.88
N ALA A 122 -7.52 10.63 6.50
CA ALA A 122 -7.74 10.58 7.95
C ALA A 122 -6.48 10.20 8.75
N GLY A 123 -5.43 9.68 8.09
CA GLY A 123 -4.24 9.13 8.76
C GLY A 123 -4.41 7.69 9.26
N ASP A 124 -5.50 7.00 8.88
CA ASP A 124 -5.72 5.59 9.18
C ASP A 124 -4.98 4.71 8.14
N LEU A 125 -3.68 4.54 8.36
CA LEU A 125 -2.81 3.82 7.45
C LEU A 125 -3.11 2.31 7.41
N GLU A 126 -3.54 1.72 8.53
CA GLU A 126 -3.88 0.31 8.58
C GLU A 126 -5.21 0.02 7.86
N GLY A 127 -6.23 0.86 8.04
CA GLY A 127 -7.46 0.81 7.27
C GLY A 127 -7.20 0.95 5.76
N ALA A 128 -6.35 1.91 5.37
CA ALA A 128 -5.93 2.09 3.99
C ALA A 128 -5.15 0.88 3.44
N ARG A 129 -4.24 0.30 4.24
CA ARG A 129 -3.43 -0.87 3.88
C ARG A 129 -4.27 -2.12 3.68
N LEU A 130 -5.24 -2.37 4.55
CA LEU A 130 -6.17 -3.50 4.45
C LEU A 130 -6.98 -3.42 3.15
N LEU A 131 -7.48 -2.23 2.79
CA LEU A 131 -8.15 -2.04 1.51
C LEU A 131 -7.20 -2.19 0.33
N ALA A 132 -5.99 -1.62 0.40
CA ALA A 132 -4.97 -1.76 -0.63
C ALA A 132 -4.63 -3.23 -0.93
N LYS A 133 -4.59 -4.09 0.10
CA LYS A 133 -4.39 -5.55 -0.07
C LYS A 133 -5.55 -6.24 -0.81
N ARG A 134 -6.78 -5.75 -0.69
CA ARG A 134 -7.97 -6.33 -1.35
C ARG A 134 -8.12 -5.88 -2.81
N ILE A 135 -7.62 -4.71 -3.16
CA ILE A 135 -7.72 -4.12 -4.51
C ILE A 135 -7.24 -5.05 -5.64
N PRO A 136 -6.10 -5.77 -5.51
CA PRO A 136 -5.67 -6.72 -6.53
C PRO A 136 -6.67 -7.85 -6.79
N ALA A 137 -7.43 -8.29 -5.78
CA ALA A 137 -8.46 -9.31 -5.94
C ALA A 137 -9.62 -8.78 -6.79
N PHE A 138 -10.12 -7.57 -6.49
CA PHE A 138 -11.14 -6.91 -7.30
C PHE A 138 -10.70 -6.73 -8.76
N LEU A 139 -9.43 -6.37 -8.98
CA LEU A 139 -8.89 -6.24 -10.34
C LEU A 139 -8.84 -7.57 -11.09
N ARG A 140 -8.49 -8.68 -10.42
CA ARG A 140 -8.51 -10.02 -11.04
C ARG A 140 -9.93 -10.46 -11.40
N GLU A 141 -10.88 -10.27 -10.50
CA GLU A 141 -12.31 -10.54 -10.77
C GLU A 141 -12.80 -9.73 -11.97
N LEU A 142 -12.44 -8.44 -12.02
CA LEU A 142 -12.82 -7.53 -13.10
C LEU A 142 -12.07 -7.74 -14.40
N GLN A 143 -10.93 -8.43 -14.43
CA GLN A 143 -10.23 -8.83 -15.66
C GLN A 143 -10.79 -10.16 -16.21
N GLY A 144 -11.58 -10.89 -15.42
CA GLY A 144 -12.01 -12.24 -15.75
C GLY A 144 -10.82 -13.22 -15.70
N PRO A 145 -11.03 -14.53 -15.92
CA PRO A 145 -9.90 -15.38 -16.25
C PRO A 145 -9.20 -14.72 -17.44
N ALA A 146 -7.86 -14.55 -17.37
CA ALA A 146 -7.10 -14.22 -18.56
C ALA A 146 -7.61 -15.18 -19.63
N ALA A 147 -8.19 -14.65 -20.71
CA ALA A 147 -8.54 -15.48 -21.85
C ALA A 147 -7.25 -16.24 -22.15
N VAL A 148 -7.26 -17.55 -21.89
CA VAL A 148 -6.22 -18.45 -22.36
C VAL A 148 -6.08 -18.05 -23.82
N PRO A 149 -4.92 -17.56 -24.30
CA PRO A 149 -4.80 -17.09 -25.66
C PRO A 149 -5.40 -18.20 -26.50
N GLY A 150 -6.47 -17.85 -27.20
CA GLY A 150 -7.33 -18.82 -27.86
C GLY A 150 -6.44 -19.68 -28.72
N GLY A 151 -6.10 -20.86 -28.20
CA GLY A 151 -5.65 -21.95 -29.00
C GLY A 151 -6.83 -22.15 -29.92
N SER A 152 -6.70 -21.64 -31.14
CA SER A 152 -7.50 -22.04 -32.28
C SER A 152 -7.76 -23.52 -32.09
N MET A 153 -9.00 -23.88 -31.76
CA MET A 153 -9.39 -25.27 -31.67
C MET A 153 -8.99 -25.86 -33.02
N PRO A 154 -8.01 -26.77 -33.10
CA PRO A 154 -7.62 -27.30 -34.38
C PRO A 154 -8.88 -27.96 -34.93
N ARG A 155 -9.31 -27.55 -36.13
CA ARG A 155 -10.37 -28.24 -36.86
C ARG A 155 -9.87 -29.64 -37.17
N TYR A 156 -9.98 -30.55 -36.21
CA TYR A 156 -9.76 -31.96 -36.47
C TYR A 156 -11.00 -32.49 -37.17
N LEU A 157 -10.80 -32.95 -38.40
CA LEU A 157 -11.76 -33.78 -39.11
C LEU A 157 -12.17 -34.93 -38.20
N SER A 158 -13.47 -35.05 -38.00
CA SER A 158 -14.17 -36.06 -37.23
C SER A 158 -14.05 -37.45 -37.87
N SER A 159 -12.85 -38.02 -37.95
CA SER A 159 -12.67 -39.38 -38.43
C SER A 159 -11.44 -40.04 -37.80
N CYS A 160 -11.50 -40.25 -36.49
CA CYS A 160 -10.79 -41.36 -35.86
C CYS A 160 -11.83 -42.21 -35.11
N PRO A 161 -12.24 -43.38 -35.63
CA PRO A 161 -13.27 -44.23 -35.02
C PRO A 161 -12.90 -44.76 -33.63
N ARG A 162 -11.64 -44.60 -33.19
CA ARG A 162 -11.10 -45.17 -31.94
C ARG A 162 -11.16 -44.20 -30.75
N CYS A 163 -11.44 -42.91 -30.97
CA CYS A 163 -11.46 -41.89 -29.91
C CYS A 163 -12.87 -41.56 -29.38
N SER A 164 -13.94 -42.12 -29.96
CA SER A 164 -15.33 -41.76 -29.59
C SER A 164 -15.82 -42.34 -28.25
N LYS A 165 -15.06 -43.21 -27.58
CA LYS A 165 -15.49 -43.88 -26.33
C LYS A 165 -14.77 -43.44 -25.05
N LEU A 166 -13.84 -42.49 -25.11
CA LEU A 166 -13.15 -41.98 -23.91
C LEU A 166 -13.12 -40.45 -23.90
N VAL A 167 -14.29 -39.86 -23.69
CA VAL A 167 -14.39 -38.46 -23.29
C VAL A 167 -14.04 -38.38 -21.80
N MET A 168 -12.87 -37.78 -21.49
CA MET A 168 -12.55 -36.96 -20.28
C MET A 168 -11.21 -37.21 -19.55
N LYS A 169 -10.36 -38.20 -19.87
CA LYS A 169 -9.16 -38.42 -19.00
C LYS A 169 -7.76 -38.44 -19.59
N ALA A 170 -7.56 -38.18 -20.88
CA ALA A 170 -6.21 -38.18 -21.43
C ALA A 170 -6.08 -37.27 -22.66
N TRP A 171 -5.86 -35.98 -22.43
CA TRP A 171 -5.53 -35.04 -23.52
C TRP A 171 -4.04 -35.07 -23.93
N ASN A 172 -3.20 -35.91 -23.30
CA ASN A 172 -1.75 -35.95 -23.56
C ASN A 172 -1.18 -37.31 -23.98
N THR A 173 -2.01 -38.30 -24.36
CA THR A 173 -1.53 -39.69 -24.51
C THR A 173 -1.85 -40.37 -25.85
N CYS A 174 -2.00 -39.61 -26.94
CA CYS A 174 -2.07 -40.20 -28.28
C CYS A 174 -0.86 -39.79 -29.14
N PRO A 175 0.18 -40.64 -29.26
CA PRO A 175 1.39 -40.32 -30.02
C PRO A 175 1.17 -40.23 -31.54
N HIS A 176 0.01 -40.66 -32.05
CA HIS A 176 -0.28 -40.74 -33.48
C HIS A 176 -0.90 -39.46 -34.09
N CYS A 177 -1.27 -38.49 -33.26
CA CYS A 177 -1.89 -37.23 -33.72
C CYS A 177 -0.92 -36.03 -33.72
N LEU A 178 0.34 -36.24 -33.32
CA LEU A 178 1.37 -35.20 -33.16
C LEU A 178 2.26 -35.06 -34.41
N VAL A 179 1.67 -35.03 -35.60
CA VAL A 179 2.42 -34.68 -36.83
C VAL A 179 2.06 -33.25 -37.22
N PRO A 180 3.01 -32.29 -37.18
CA PRO A 180 2.77 -30.96 -37.73
C PRO A 180 2.72 -31.02 -39.26
N LEU A 181 1.68 -30.45 -39.86
CA LEU A 181 1.56 -30.28 -41.32
C LEU A 181 2.65 -29.30 -41.83
N PRO A 182 3.26 -29.54 -43.01
CA PRO A 182 4.12 -28.55 -43.64
C PRO A 182 3.31 -27.34 -44.13
N PRO A 183 3.93 -26.14 -44.21
CA PRO A 183 3.25 -24.94 -44.64
C PRO A 183 2.81 -25.04 -46.11
N ILE A 184 1.56 -24.70 -46.38
CA ILE A 184 0.99 -24.63 -47.72
C ILE A 184 1.57 -23.38 -48.42
N ALA A 185 2.25 -23.58 -49.55
CA ALA A 185 2.73 -22.49 -50.40
C ALA A 185 1.54 -21.78 -51.11
N PRO A 186 1.60 -20.46 -51.33
CA PRO A 186 0.54 -19.73 -52.02
C PRO A 186 0.52 -20.12 -53.51
N ILE A 187 -0.66 -20.47 -54.00
CA ILE A 187 -0.92 -20.73 -55.42
C ILE A 187 -0.98 -19.37 -56.14
N SER A 188 -0.19 -19.23 -57.21
CA SER A 188 -0.22 -18.11 -58.16
C SER A 188 -1.37 -18.26 -59.14
#